data_AF-A0A9X2P283-F1
#
_entry.id   AF-A0A9X2P283-F1
#
_cell.length_a   1.000
_cell.length_b   1.000
_cell.length_c   1.000
_cell.angle_alpha   90.00
_cell.angle_beta   90.00
_cell.angle_gamma   90.00
#
_symmetry.space_group_name_H-M   'P 1'
#
loop_
_entity.id
_entity.type
_entity.pdbx_description
1 polymer ?
#
loop_
_entity_poly.entity_id
_entity_poly.type
_entity_poly.pdbx_seq_one_letter_code
_entity_poly.pdbx_strand_id
1 'polypeptide(L)' 'MAAYSNERVAAIVVSVLYRMLTEKLRGHVRVKRGQSMEPSVGIMDSQSVRWGNNASLNGIDGNKKVKGIKTACHSG' A
#
# COMPACT_ATOMS: atom_id res chain seq x y z
N MET A 1 -34.19 -7.92 10.61
CA MET A 1 -33.45 -8.30 9.38
C MET A 1 -32.87 -7.02 8.79
N ALA A 2 -31.54 -6.89 8.70
CA ALA A 2 -30.91 -5.70 8.13
C ALA A 2 -31.09 -5.70 6.61
N ALA A 3 -31.73 -4.66 6.06
CA ALA A 3 -31.79 -4.45 4.62
C ALA A 3 -30.36 -4.21 4.11
N TYR A 4 -29.84 -5.11 3.27
CA TYR A 4 -28.61 -4.85 2.53
C TYR A 4 -28.89 -3.68 1.58
N SER A 5 -28.40 -2.49 1.93
CA SER A 5 -28.46 -1.34 1.03
C SER A 5 -27.74 -1.68 -0.28
N ASN A 6 -28.35 -1.37 -1.43
CA ASN A 6 -27.76 -1.60 -2.76
C ASN A 6 -26.32 -1.08 -2.87
N GLU A 7 -26.00 0.03 -2.20
CA GLU A 7 -24.66 0.61 -2.14
C GLU A 7 -23.63 -0.33 -1.49
N ARG A 8 -24.00 -1.03 -0.41
CA ARG A 8 -23.12 -2.02 0.24
C ARG A 8 -22.92 -3.25 -0.62
N VAL A 9 -23.97 -3.70 -1.31
CA VAL A 9 -23.85 -4.81 -2.27
C VAL A 9 -22.93 -4.42 -3.42
N ALA A 10 -23.10 -3.21 -3.97
CA ALA A 10 -22.22 -2.68 -5.02
C ALA A 10 -20.77 -2.56 -4.53
N ALA A 11 -20.52 -2.05 -3.32
CA ALA A 11 -19.18 -1.97 -2.75
C ALA A 11 -18.53 -3.35 -2.58
N ILE A 12 -19.29 -4.34 -2.12
CA ILE A 12 -18.82 -5.72 -2.00
C ILE A 12 -18.45 -6.26 -3.38
N VAL A 13 -19.33 -6.14 -4.38
CA VAL A 13 -19.10 -6.62 -5.74
C VAL A 13 -17.87 -5.96 -6.35
N VAL A 14 -17.74 -4.63 -6.26
CA VAL A 14 -16.58 -3.88 -6.75
C VAL A 14 -15.29 -4.35 -6.08
N SER A 15 -15.31 -4.54 -4.75
CA SER A 15 -14.12 -5.00 -4.02
C SER A 15 -13.66 -6.39 -4.46
N VAL A 16 -14.59 -7.32 -4.69
CA VAL A 16 -14.29 -8.68 -5.14
C VAL A 16 -13.72 -8.65 -6.56
N LEU A 17 -14.37 -7.92 -7.47
CA LEU A 17 -13.92 -7.79 -8.85
C LEU A 17 -12.53 -7.18 -8.95
N TYR A 18 -12.27 -6.11 -8.20
CA TYR A 18 -10.96 -5.44 -8.18
C TYR A 18 -9.85 -6.39 -7.73
N ARG A 19 -10.09 -7.19 -6.68
CA ARG A 19 -9.14 -8.19 -6.19
C ARG A 19 -8.84 -9.24 -7.27
N MET A 20 -9.88 -9.80 -7.90
CA MET A 20 -9.70 -10.84 -8.93
C MET A 20 -8.89 -10.34 -10.13
N LEU A 21 -9.16 -9.11 -10.58
CA LEU A 21 -8.42 -8.51 -11.69
C LEU A 21 -6.95 -8.27 -11.34
N THR A 22 -6.70 -7.72 -10.15
CA THR A 22 -5.35 -7.38 -9.70
C THR A 22 -4.49 -8.62 -9.51
N GLU A 23 -5.02 -9.68 -8.90
CA GLU A 23 -4.28 -10.94 -8.71
C GLU A 23 -3.90 -11.58 -10.07
N LYS A 24 -4.83 -11.61 -11.02
CA LYS A 24 -4.53 -12.10 -12.37
C LYS A 24 -3.43 -11.29 -13.03
N LEU A 25 -3.55 -9.96 -13.07
CA LEU A 25 -2.56 -9.09 -13.70
C LEU A 25 -1.18 -9.21 -13.05
N ARG A 26 -1.14 -9.22 -11.71
CA ARG A 26 0.10 -9.37 -10.93
C ARG A 26 0.78 -10.71 -11.22
N GLY A 27 0.03 -11.80 -11.28
CA GLY A 27 0.58 -13.12 -11.62
C GLY A 27 1.29 -13.14 -12.98
N HIS A 28 0.69 -12.54 -14.01
CA HIS A 28 1.29 -12.47 -15.34
C HIS A 28 2.59 -11.64 -15.35
N VAL A 29 2.62 -10.52 -14.65
CA VAL A 29 3.83 -9.69 -14.54
C VAL A 29 4.93 -10.42 -13.77
N ARG A 30 4.59 -11.17 -12.71
CA ARG A 30 5.55 -11.97 -11.92
C ARG A 30 6.21 -13.05 -12.77
N VAL A 31 5.43 -13.80 -13.53
CA VAL A 31 5.96 -14.83 -14.45
C VAL A 31 6.88 -14.21 -15.50
N LYS A 32 6.50 -13.07 -16.11
CA LYS A 32 7.37 -12.34 -17.05
C LYS A 32 8.69 -11.87 -16.42
N ARG A 33 8.75 -11.72 -15.09
CA ARG A 33 9.94 -11.34 -14.33
C ARG A 33 10.70 -12.55 -13.76
N GLY A 34 10.35 -13.78 -14.15
CA GLY A 34 10.98 -15.01 -13.65
C GLY A 34 10.65 -15.33 -12.19
N GLN A 35 9.58 -14.74 -11.65
CA GLN A 35 9.11 -14.98 -10.28
C GLN A 35 7.99 -16.02 -10.28
N SER A 36 7.77 -16.68 -9.13
CA SER A 36 6.60 -17.55 -8.94
C SER A 36 5.29 -16.77 -9.14
N MET A 37 4.30 -17.40 -9.75
CA MET A 37 2.97 -16.81 -10.00
C MET A 37 2.35 -16.27 -8.71
N GLU A 38 2.47 -17.02 -7.62
CA GLU A 38 2.03 -16.59 -6.29
C GLU A 38 3.18 -15.89 -5.54
N PRO A 39 2.89 -14.77 -4.84
CA PRO A 39 3.85 -14.16 -3.93
C PRO A 39 4.06 -15.02 -2.68
N SER A 40 5.32 -15.24 -2.30
CA SER A 40 5.68 -15.91 -1.05
C SER A 40 5.38 -15.07 0.20
N VAL A 41 5.23 -13.75 0.04
CA VAL A 41 4.90 -12.79 1.10
C VAL A 41 3.80 -11.85 0.61
N GLY A 42 2.69 -11.78 1.34
CA GLY A 42 1.60 -10.85 1.07
C GLY A 42 2.00 -9.43 1.48
N ILE A 43 2.20 -8.53 0.51
CA ILE A 43 2.20 -7.09 0.78
C ILE A 43 0.74 -6.68 0.92
N MET A 44 0.29 -6.54 2.17
CA MET A 44 -1.01 -5.99 2.51
C MET A 44 -0.84 -4.48 2.64
N ASP A 45 -1.24 -3.73 1.60
CA ASP A 45 -1.19 -2.26 1.64
C ASP A 45 -2.28 -1.74 2.58
N SER A 46 -1.90 -1.33 3.78
CA SER A 46 -2.80 -0.66 4.70
C SER A 46 -2.82 0.84 4.41
N GLN A 47 -3.85 1.24 3.66
CA GLN A 47 -4.46 2.58 3.54
C GLN A 47 -3.72 3.69 2.79
N SER A 48 -4.56 4.46 2.08
CA SER A 48 -4.27 5.68 1.36
C SER A 48 -3.55 6.70 2.24
N VAL A 49 -2.26 6.90 2.00
CA VAL A 49 -1.55 8.07 2.50
C VAL A 49 -2.07 9.27 1.72
N ARG A 50 -2.95 10.09 2.33
CA ARG A 50 -3.19 11.44 1.81
C ARG A 50 -1.92 12.23 2.05
N TRP A 51 -1.07 12.33 1.04
CA TRP A 51 0.09 13.20 1.07
C TRP A 51 -0.42 14.66 1.08
N GLY A 52 -0.57 15.23 2.28
CA GLY A 52 -0.67 16.67 2.45
C GLY A 52 0.63 17.32 1.97
N ASN A 53 0.52 18.48 1.34
CA ASN A 53 1.63 19.24 0.77
C ASN A 53 2.70 19.55 1.85
N ASN A 54 3.68 18.67 2.02
CA ASN A 54 4.75 18.73 3.01
C ASN A 54 5.82 19.77 2.62
N ALA A 55 5.42 21.03 2.50
CA ALA A 55 6.34 22.15 2.43
C ALA A 55 6.71 22.66 3.84
N SER A 56 6.92 21.76 4.80
CA SER A 56 7.39 22.13 6.14
C SER A 56 8.58 21.29 6.59
N LEU A 57 9.68 21.98 6.87
CA LEU A 57 11.03 21.51 7.24
C LEU A 57 11.14 20.77 8.58
N ASN A 58 10.07 20.20 9.11
CA ASN A 58 10.09 19.56 10.42
C ASN A 58 9.56 18.12 10.33
N GLY A 59 10.47 17.15 10.31
CA GLY A 59 10.13 15.73 10.39
C GLY A 59 9.58 15.39 11.77
N ILE A 60 8.30 15.00 11.83
CA ILE A 60 7.68 14.42 13.01
C ILE A 60 7.53 12.92 12.74
N ASP A 61 8.19 12.10 13.56
CA ASP A 61 8.01 10.65 13.61
C ASP A 61 7.34 10.32 14.95
N GLY A 62 6.14 9.74 14.92
CA GLY A 62 5.46 9.21 16.11
C GLY A 62 5.45 10.12 17.36
N ASN A 63 5.13 11.42 17.22
CA ASN A 63 5.13 12.41 18.30
C ASN A 63 6.48 12.62 19.01
N LYS A 64 7.58 12.10 18.45
CA LYS A 64 8.95 12.34 18.89
C LYS A 64 9.54 13.49 18.09
N LYS A 65 10.09 14.48 18.79
CA LYS A 65 10.96 15.48 18.15
C LYS A 65 12.28 14.80 17.75
N VAL A 66 12.43 14.49 16.47
CA VAL A 66 13.68 13.93 15.93
C VAL A 66 14.74 15.04 15.95
N LYS A 67 15.77 14.89 16.79
CA LYS A 67 17.00 15.70 16.68
C LYS A 67 17.79 15.15 15.49
N GLY A 68 18.38 16.07 14.70
CA GLY A 68 18.90 15.84 13.36
C GLY A 68 19.69 14.54 13.11
N ILE A 69 19.60 14.09 11.86
CA ILE A 69 20.28 12.91 11.31
C ILE A 69 21.80 13.05 11.50
N LYS A 70 22.46 12.03 12.08
CA LYS A 70 23.91 11.91 12.01
C LYS A 70 24.30 11.49 10.58
N THR A 71 24.81 12.41 9.78
CA THR A 71 25.55 12.07 8.56
C THR A 71 26.97 11.67 8.95
N ALA A 72 27.22 10.37 9.09
CA ALA A 72 28.58 9.85 9.11
C ALA A 72 29.02 9.62 7.66
N CYS A 73 29.89 10.50 7.18
CA CYS A 73 30.70 10.27 6.00
C CYS A 73 31.67 9.11 6.32
N HIS A 74 31.69 8.07 5.51
CA HIS A 74 32.90 7.28 5.28
C HIS A 74 32.92 6.85 3.81
N SER A 75 33.49 7.72 2.98
CA SER A 75 34.18 7.30 1.77
C SER A 75 35.56 6.79 2.19
N GLY A 76 35.79 5.50 1.99
CA GLY A 76 37.03 4.78 2.24
C GLY A 76 36.87 3.36 1.76
#